data_AF-A0A6J7XY56-F1
#
_entry.id   AF-A0A6J7XY56-F1
#
_cell.length_a   1.000
_cell.length_b   1.000
_cell.length_c   1.000
_cell.angle_alpha   90.00
_cell.angle_beta   90.00
_cell.angle_gamma   90.00
#
_symmetry.space_group_name_H-M   'P 1'
#
loop_
_entity.id
_entity.type
_entity.pdbx_description
1 polymer ?
#
loop_
_entity_poly.entity_id
_entity_poly.type
_entity_poly.pdbx_seq_one_letter_code
_entity_poly.pdbx_strand_id
1 'polypeptide(L)' 'MERKGTINLRHFLLPGFCGGLTTFSALTLLTLKPSNGGFGYLLVTLLLSLAAIAVVIPMSQKLIAEKI' A
#
# COMPACT_ATOMS: atom_id res chain seq x y z
N MET A 1 -16.00 -5.17 -13.42
CA MET A 1 -15.50 -4.10 -12.54
C MET A 1 -16.37 -2.87 -12.72
N GLU A 2 -17.42 -2.69 -11.93
CA GLU A 2 -18.16 -1.43 -11.94
C GLU A 2 -17.24 -0.29 -11.49
N ARG A 3 -17.16 0.77 -12.29
CA ARG A 3 -16.23 1.89 -12.09
C ARG A 3 -16.82 2.85 -11.03
N LYS A 4 -16.86 2.42 -9.77
CA LYS A 4 -17.33 3.27 -8.65
C LYS A 4 -16.29 4.35 -8.37
N GLY A 5 -16.66 5.63 -8.53
CA GLY A 5 -15.85 6.81 -8.20
C GLY A 5 -15.41 7.67 -9.38
N THR A 6 -15.35 9.00 -9.17
CA THR A 6 -14.85 9.98 -10.15
C THR A 6 -13.37 9.75 -10.45
N ILE A 7 -12.98 9.87 -11.73
CA ILE A 7 -11.61 9.56 -12.19
C ILE A 7 -10.56 10.40 -11.45
N ASN A 8 -10.89 11.66 -11.17
CA ASN A 8 -9.96 12.62 -10.56
C ASN A 8 -9.63 12.23 -9.11
N LEU A 9 -10.61 11.75 -8.36
CA LEU A 9 -10.42 11.34 -6.97
C LEU A 9 -9.54 10.07 -6.88
N ARG A 10 -9.63 9.17 -7.87
CA ARG A 10 -8.78 7.97 -7.92
C ARG A 10 -7.32 8.32 -8.23
N HIS A 11 -7.08 9.24 -9.16
CA HIS A 11 -5.73 9.70 -9.48
C HIS A 11 -5.09 10.51 -8.34
N PHE A 12 -5.91 11.18 -7.52
CA PHE A 12 -5.41 11.84 -6.31
C PHE A 12 -5.12 10.83 -5.18
N LEU A 13 -6.03 9.89 -4.89
CA LEU A 13 -5.87 8.95 -3.77
C LEU A 13 -4.85 7.83 -4.02
N LEU A 14 -4.85 7.22 -5.21
CA LEU A 14 -4.01 6.06 -5.48
C LEU A 14 -2.56 6.48 -5.84
N PRO A 15 -2.30 7.19 -6.95
CA PRO A 15 -0.94 7.64 -7.26
C PRO A 15 -0.45 8.78 -6.36
N GLY A 16 -1.31 9.72 -5.98
CA GLY A 16 -0.91 10.86 -5.15
C GLY A 16 -0.71 10.48 -3.69
N PHE A 17 -1.79 10.11 -3.00
CA PHE A 17 -1.77 9.87 -1.55
C PHE A 17 -1.11 8.53 -1.17
N CYS A 18 -1.58 7.41 -1.73
CA CYS A 18 -1.01 6.08 -1.42
C CYS A 18 0.43 5.95 -1.93
N GLY A 19 0.72 6.43 -3.14
CA GLY A 19 2.08 6.50 -3.68
C GLY A 19 3.00 7.45 -2.91
N GLY A 20 2.50 8.58 -2.41
CA GLY A 20 3.28 9.55 -1.63
C GLY A 20 3.57 9.10 -0.18
N LEU A 21 2.61 8.45 0.48
CA LEU A 21 2.79 7.89 1.82
C LEU A 21 3.75 6.69 1.84
N THR A 22 3.86 5.96 0.73
CA THR A 22 4.76 4.81 0.62
C THR A 22 6.11 5.22 0.04
N THR A 23 7.00 5.73 0.92
CA THR A 23 8.30 6.27 0.49
C THR A 23 9.32 5.16 0.20
N PHE A 24 9.32 4.62 -1.02
CA PHE A 24 10.33 3.64 -1.46
C PHE A 24 11.77 4.15 -1.29
N SER A 25 11.98 5.47 -1.40
CA SER A 25 13.29 6.11 -1.21
C SER A 25 13.84 5.95 0.22
N ALA A 26 13.01 6.10 1.25
CA ALA A 26 13.42 5.86 2.64
C ALA A 26 13.75 4.38 2.86
N LEU A 27 12.96 3.50 2.25
CA LEU A 27 13.16 2.06 2.28
C LEU A 27 14.53 1.68 1.69
N THR A 28 14.89 2.26 0.54
CA THR A 28 16.21 2.08 -0.09
C THR A 28 17.35 2.57 0.81
N LEU A 29 17.22 3.72 1.47
CA LEU A 29 18.25 4.19 2.39
C LEU A 29 18.44 3.22 3.58
N LEU A 30 17.34 2.69 4.12
CA LEU A 30 17.35 1.75 5.23
C LEU A 30 17.89 0.36 4.83
N THR A 31 17.66 -0.10 3.59
CA THR A 31 18.21 -1.38 3.11
C THR A 31 19.65 -1.31 2.63
N LEU A 32 20.09 -0.18 2.03
CA LEU A 32 21.45 -0.03 1.47
C LEU A 32 22.46 0.44 2.52
N LYS A 33 22.02 1.12 3.59
CA LYS A 33 22.90 1.46 4.73
C LYS A 33 23.31 0.14 5.43
N PRO A 34 24.60 -0.21 5.48
CA PRO A 34 25.08 -1.50 5.97
C PRO A 34 24.92 -1.56 7.49
N SER A 35 23.74 -1.97 7.94
CA SER A 35 23.45 -2.24 9.35
C SER A 35 22.79 -3.60 9.45
N ASN A 36 23.58 -4.67 9.38
CA ASN A 36 23.31 -6.08 9.76
C ASN A 36 21.93 -6.73 9.46
N GLY A 37 21.03 -6.09 8.71
CA GLY A 37 19.63 -6.48 8.59
C GLY A 37 18.84 -5.77 7.48
N GLY A 38 19.52 -5.04 6.58
CA GLY A 38 18.86 -4.30 5.50
C GLY A 38 17.98 -5.17 4.60
N PHE A 39 18.45 -6.38 4.26
CA PHE A 39 17.66 -7.34 3.49
C PHE A 39 16.43 -7.86 4.25
N GLY A 40 16.57 -8.11 5.56
CA GLY A 40 15.47 -8.53 6.43
C GLY A 40 14.39 -7.45 6.57
N TYR A 41 14.81 -6.18 6.67
CA TYR A 41 13.91 -5.02 6.71
C TYR A 41 13.12 -4.88 5.41
N LEU A 42 13.78 -5.09 4.26
CA LEU A 42 13.14 -5.05 2.95
C LEU A 42 12.06 -6.14 2.83
N LEU A 43 12.41 -7.37 3.21
CA LEU A 43 11.53 -8.54 3.11
C LEU A 43 10.32 -8.41 4.05
N VAL A 44 10.53 -7.99 5.30
CA VAL A 44 9.45 -7.69 6.26
C VAL A 44 8.52 -6.62 5.73
N THR A 45 9.06 -5.50 5.24
CA THR A 45 8.23 -4.39 4.80
C THR A 45 7.41 -4.76 3.55
N LEU A 46 7.99 -5.54 2.64
CA LEU A 46 7.31 -6.05 1.45
C LEU A 46 6.17 -7.00 1.82
N LEU A 47 6.44 -8.00 2.66
CA LEU A 47 5.43 -8.98 3.08
C LEU A 47 4.29 -8.32 3.87
N LEU A 48 4.63 -7.39 4.77
CA LEU A 48 3.63 -6.68 5.56
C LEU A 48 2.74 -5.78 4.69
N SER A 49 3.32 -5.12 3.68
CA SER A 49 2.54 -4.35 2.71
C SER A 49 1.61 -5.24 1.88
N LEU A 50 2.08 -6.42 1.49
CA LEU A 50 1.27 -7.37 0.71
C LEU A 50 0.12 -7.95 1.56
N ALA A 51 0.40 -8.28 2.82
CA ALA A 51 -0.59 -8.71 3.79
C ALA A 51 -1.65 -7.63 4.06
N ALA A 52 -1.23 -6.37 4.20
CA ALA A 52 -2.16 -5.25 4.39
C ALA A 52 -3.14 -5.12 3.22
N ILE A 53 -2.68 -5.21 1.97
CA ILE A 53 -3.54 -5.16 0.79
C ILE A 53 -4.49 -6.37 0.75
N ALA A 54 -3.98 -7.56 1.05
CA ALA A 54 -4.77 -8.80 1.10
C ALA A 54 -5.89 -8.74 2.15
N VAL A 55 -5.73 -7.97 3.23
CA VAL A 55 -6.76 -7.76 4.26
C VAL A 55 -7.70 -6.59 3.92
N VAL A 56 -7.17 -5.46 3.45
CA VAL A 56 -7.95 -4.23 3.19
C VAL A 56 -8.92 -4.39 2.03
N ILE A 57 -8.54 -5.09 0.95
CA ILE A 57 -9.43 -5.31 -0.20
C ILE A 57 -10.70 -6.08 0.18
N PRO A 58 -10.64 -7.28 0.79
CA PRO A 58 -11.85 -8.01 1.17
C PRO A 58 -12.65 -7.28 2.26
N MET A 59 -11.98 -6.55 3.17
CA MET A 59 -12.67 -5.73 4.17
C MET A 59 -13.47 -4.59 3.53
N SER A 60 -12.88 -3.90 2.54
CA SER A 60 -13.57 -2.86 1.78
C SER A 60 -14.76 -3.42 1.01
N GLN A 61 -14.63 -4.62 0.44
CA GLN A 61 -15.76 -5.29 -0.25
C GLN A 61 -16.90 -5.63 0.71
N LYS A 62 -16.61 -6.11 1.93
CA LYS A 62 -17.62 -6.40 2.95
C LYS A 62 -18.36 -5.13 3.42
N LEU A 63 -17.63 -4.05 3.67
CA LEU A 63 -18.22 -2.78 4.13
C LEU A 63 -19.11 -2.10 3.06
N ILE A 64 -18.76 -2.25 1.78
CA ILE A 64 -19.57 -1.72 0.68
C ILE A 64 -20.80 -2.60 0.41
N ALA A 65 -20.70 -3.91 0.64
CA ALA A 65 -21.83 -4.84 0.49
C ALA A 65 -22.91 -4.66 1.57
N GLU A 66 -22.56 -4.18 2.77
CA GLU A 66 -23.54 -3.89 3.83
C GLU A 66 -24.35 -2.60 3.59
N LYS A 67 -23.87 -1.73 2.69
CA LYS A 67 -24.52 -0.45 2.39
C LYS A 67 -25.44 -0.49 1.15
N ILE A 68 -25.98 -1.67 0.82
CA ILE A 68 -27.01 -1.89 -0.21
C ILE A 68 -28.34 -2.24 0.45
#